data_AF-A0A9E3BX02-F1
#
_entry.id   AF-A0A9E3BX02-F1
#
_cell.length_a   1.000
_cell.length_b   1.000
_cell.length_c   1.000
_cell.angle_alpha   90.00
_cell.angle_beta   90.00
_cell.angle_gamma   90.00
#
_symmetry.space_group_name_H-M   'P 1'
#
loop_
_entity.id
_entity.type
_entity.pdbx_description
1 polymer ?
#
loop_
_entity_poly.entity_id
_entity_poly.type
_entity_poly.pdbx_seq_one_letter_code
_entity_poly.pdbx_strand_id
1 'polypeptide(L)' 'MPANPTACVVLIGNEVLSGRTQDANLQYLGRRLGELGIPVREARVIPDVAETI' A
#
# COMPACT_ATOMS: atom_id res chain seq x y z
N MET A 1 21.47 11.11 -13.54
CA MET A 1 20.99 10.58 -12.25
C MET A 1 20.02 9.45 -12.57
N PRO A 2 20.12 8.26 -11.96
CA PRO A 2 19.10 7.24 -12.14
C PRO A 2 17.76 7.79 -11.68
N ALA A 3 16.69 7.49 -12.41
CA ALA A 3 15.34 7.89 -12.01
C ALA A 3 15.00 7.24 -10.65
N ASN A 4 14.38 8.00 -9.75
CA ASN A 4 13.91 7.43 -8.48
C ASN A 4 12.97 6.25 -8.77
N PRO A 5 13.08 5.15 -8.00
CA PRO A 5 12.18 4.02 -8.17
C PRO A 5 10.74 4.42 -7.84
N THR A 6 9.79 3.61 -8.30
CA THR A 6 8.37 3.74 -7.96
C THR A 6 7.97 2.62 -7.00
N ALA A 7 6.88 2.80 -6.24
CA ALA A 7 6.37 1.80 -5.30
C ALA A 7 4.94 1.35 -5.62
N CYS A 8 4.62 0.12 -5.22
CA CYS A 8 3.27 -0.45 -5.16
C CYS A 8 3.03 -0.92 -3.71
N VAL A 9 1.83 -0.70 -3.18
CA VAL A 9 1.44 -1.10 -1.82
C VAL A 9 0.35 -2.16 -1.89
N VAL A 10 0.58 -3.32 -1.27
CA VAL A 10 -0.45 -4.36 -1.11
C VAL A 10 -0.83 -4.42 0.37
N LEU A 11 -2.10 -4.14 0.65
CA LEU A 11 -2.71 -4.21 1.97
C LEU A 11 -3.44 -5.54 2.08
N ILE A 12 -3.08 -6.36 3.05
CA ILE A 12 -3.71 -7.66 3.30
C ILE A 12 -4.53 -7.52 4.58
N GLY A 13 -5.84 -7.73 4.49
CA GLY A 13 -6.71 -7.60 5.66
C GLY A 13 -8.19 -7.63 5.31
N ASN A 14 -8.90 -8.63 5.82
CA ASN A 14 -10.33 -8.82 5.56
C ASN A 14 -11.18 -7.71 6.19
N GLU A 15 -10.73 -7.12 7.30
CA GLU A 15 -11.36 -6.01 7.98
C GLU A 15 -11.31 -4.69 7.21
N VAL A 16 -10.25 -4.48 6.41
CA VAL A 16 -10.14 -3.34 5.50
C VAL A 16 -11.10 -3.52 4.34
N LEU A 17 -11.14 -4.73 3.75
CA LEU A 17 -12.11 -5.07 2.70
C LEU A 17 -13.56 -4.97 3.17
N SER A 18 -13.85 -5.42 4.39
CA SER A 18 -15.20 -5.37 4.95
C SER A 18 -15.59 -3.98 5.46
N GLY A 19 -14.70 -2.98 5.38
CA GLY A 19 -14.94 -1.63 5.88
C GLY A 19 -15.09 -1.52 7.40
N ARG A 20 -14.68 -2.55 8.16
CA ARG A 20 -14.72 -2.52 9.64
C ARG A 20 -13.62 -1.64 10.21
N THR A 21 -12.53 -1.46 9.45
CA THR A 21 -11.38 -0.66 9.83
C THR A 21 -10.98 0.23 8.67
N GLN A 22 -10.66 1.50 8.97
CA GLN A 22 -10.04 2.40 8.01
C GLN A 22 -8.54 2.10 7.96
N ASP A 23 -8.01 1.85 6.76
CA ASP A 23 -6.57 1.68 6.57
C ASP A 23 -5.82 2.99 6.89
N ALA A 24 -4.82 2.89 7.77
CA ALA A 24 -3.87 3.96 8.07
C ALA A 24 -2.49 3.72 7.44
N ASN A 25 -2.22 2.50 6.96
CA ASN A 25 -0.89 2.09 6.51
C ASN A 25 -0.58 2.70 5.14
N LEU A 26 -1.54 2.79 4.21
CA LEU A 26 -1.31 3.43 2.91
C LEU A 26 -0.93 4.90 3.09
N GLN A 27 -1.61 5.61 3.99
CA GLN A 27 -1.31 7.01 4.27
C GLN A 27 0.09 7.18 4.87
N TYR A 28 0.45 6.33 5.83
CA TYR A 28 1.79 6.34 6.44
C TYR A 28 2.88 6.06 5.39
N LEU A 29 2.74 4.96 4.64
CA LEU A 29 3.72 4.54 3.63
C LEU A 29 3.83 5.57 2.50
N GLY A 30 2.71 6.09 2.00
CA GLY A 30 2.70 7.10 0.94
C GLY A 30 3.45 8.38 1.34
N ARG A 31 3.30 8.82 2.59
CA ARG A 31 4.05 9.97 3.13
C ARG A 31 5.55 9.67 3.22
N ARG A 32 5.93 8.55 3.87
CA ARG A 32 7.34 8.19 4.05
C ARG A 32 8.07 7.94 2.73
N LEU A 33 7.41 7.29 1.77
CA LEU A 33 7.96 7.07 0.43
C LEU A 33 8.05 8.39 -0.35
N GLY A 34 7.07 9.28 -0.20
CA GLY A 34 7.11 10.63 -0.77
C GLY A 34 8.28 11.47 -0.26
N GLU A 35 8.59 11.41 1.05
CA GLU A 35 9.78 12.05 1.65
C GLU A 35 11.09 11.53 1.04
N LEU A 36 11.13 10.25 0.64
CA LEU A 36 12.26 9.62 -0.03
C LEU A 36 12.27 9.86 -1.55
N GLY A 37 11.29 10.59 -2.09
CA GLY A 37 11.14 10.83 -3.53
C GLY A 37 10.71 9.59 -4.31
N ILE A 38 10.11 8.59 -3.66
CA ILE A 38 9.63 7.34 -4.25
C ILE A 38 8.10 7.45 -4.40
N PRO A 39 7.56 7.76 -5.59
CA PRO A 39 6.11 7.86 -5.75
C PRO A 39 5.47 6.47 -5.68
N VAL A 40 4.46 6.33 -4.82
CA VAL A 40 3.52 5.20 -4.85
C VAL A 40 2.60 5.39 -6.05
N ARG A 41 2.58 4.43 -6.97
CA ARG A 41 1.75 4.49 -8.19
C ARG A 41 0.54 3.58 -8.16
N GLU A 42 0.55 2.59 -7.27
CA GLU A 42 -0.52 1.61 -7.16
C GLU A 42 -0.68 1.20 -5.71
N ALA A 43 -1.92 1.00 -5.30
CA ALA A 43 -2.27 0.38 -4.03
C ALA A 43 -3.43 -0.59 -4.24
N ARG A 44 -3.35 -1.78 -3.66
CA ARG A 44 -4.41 -2.79 -3.67
C ARG A 44 -4.69 -3.27 -2.26
N VAL A 45 -5.97 -3.45 -1.93
CA VAL A 45 -6.39 -4.19 -0.74
C VAL A 45 -6.82 -5.59 -1.20
N ILE A 46 -6.27 -6.63 -0.59
CA ILE A 46 -6.54 -8.04 -0.91
C ILE A 46 -6.96 -8.81 0.35
N PRO A 47 -7.73 -9.91 0.20
CA PRO A 47 -8.10 -10.75 1.31
C PRO A 47 -6.89 -11.49 1.88
N ASP A 48 -6.97 -11.85 3.15
CA ASP A 48 -5.97 -12.69 3.82
C ASP A 48 -6.20 -14.16 3.44
N VAL A 49 -5.79 -14.50 2.21
CA VAL A 49 -5.97 -15.82 1.57
C VAL A 49 -4.69 -16.13 0.79
N ALA A 50 -4.08 -17.29 1.08
CA ALA A 50 -2.77 -17.66 0.54
C ALA A 50 -2.73 -17.69 -0.99
N GLU A 51 -3.81 -18.11 -1.64
CA GLU A 51 -3.92 -18.16 -3.11
C GLU A 51 -3.96 -16.77 -3.77
N THR A 52 -4.22 -15.71 -2.98
CA THR A 52 -4.33 -14.34 -3.46
C THR A 52 -3.04 -13.52 -3.27
N ILE A 53 -2.18 -13.95 -2.35
CA ILE A 53 -0.92 -13.27 -1.96
C ILE A 53 0.22 -13.70 -2.90
#